data_AF-A0A3D3BWS8-F1
#
_entry.id   AF-A0A3D3BWS8-F1
#
_cell.length_a   1.000
_cell.length_b   1.000
_cell.length_c   1.000
_cell.angle_alpha   90.00
_cell.angle_beta   90.00
_cell.angle_gamma   90.00
#
_symmetry.space_group_name_H-M   'P 1'
#
loop_
_entity.id
_entity.type
_entity.pdbx_description
1 polymer ?
#
loop_
_entity_poly.entity_id
_entity_poly.type
_entity_poly.pdbx_seq_one_letter_code
_entity_poly.pdbx_strand_id
1 'polypeptide(L)' 'GDDLFVTNTKILQRGIDENIANSILIKFNQIGSLTETLQAINMATAAGYTAVISHRSGETADT' A
#
# COMPACT_ATOMS: atom_id res chain seq x y z
N GLY A 1 4.95 -2.28 6.23
CA GLY A 1 4.01 -2.49 7.32
C GLY A 1 2.63 -2.60 6.73
N ASP A 2 1.92 -3.67 7.06
CA ASP A 2 0.54 -3.89 6.63
C ASP A 2 -0.41 -2.98 7.42
N ASP A 3 -0.61 -3.27 8.70
CA ASP A 3 -1.47 -2.47 9.58
C ASP A 3 -0.88 -1.09 9.92
N LEU A 4 0.41 -0.88 9.65
CA LEU A 4 1.09 0.40 9.92
C LEU A 4 0.71 1.49 8.92
N PHE A 5 0.49 1.12 7.66
CA PHE A 5 0.21 2.07 6.60
C PHE A 5 -1.22 2.01 6.09
N VAL A 6 -1.94 0.89 6.31
CA VAL A 6 -3.35 0.68 5.92
C VAL A 6 -3.68 1.13 4.50
N THR A 7 -2.71 1.03 3.59
CA THR A 7 -2.81 1.54 2.21
C THR A 7 -3.21 3.04 2.14
N ASN A 8 -2.86 3.87 3.13
CA ASN A 8 -3.14 5.30 3.16
C ASN A 8 -1.89 6.11 2.79
N THR A 9 -1.97 6.89 1.71
CA THR A 9 -0.85 7.67 1.17
C THR A 9 -0.29 8.71 2.15
N LYS A 10 -1.12 9.30 3.03
CA LYS A 10 -0.65 10.28 4.03
C LYS A 10 0.18 9.60 5.14
N ILE A 11 -0.24 8.41 5.55
CA ILE A 11 0.46 7.63 6.58
C ILE A 11 1.75 7.06 5.99
N LEU A 12 1.71 6.59 4.74
CA LEU A 12 2.88 6.17 4.00
C LEU A 12 3.90 7.32 3.86
N GLN A 13 3.46 8.52 3.45
CA GLN A 13 4.35 9.68 3.32
C GLN A 13 5.03 10.01 4.65
N ARG A 14 4.27 10.07 5.74
CA ARG A 14 4.84 10.27 7.08
C ARG A 14 5.84 9.17 7.45
N GLY A 15 5.52 7.91 7.13
CA GLY A 15 6.42 6.78 7.34
C GLY A 15 7.72 6.91 6.56
N ILE A 16 7.67 7.39 5.33
CA ILE A 16 8.85 7.67 4.50
C ILE A 16 9.68 8.80 5.13
N ASP A 17 9.04 9.91 5.52
CA ASP A 17 9.72 11.08 6.08
C ASP A 17 10.39 10.76 7.43
N GLU A 18 9.77 9.91 8.25
CA GLU A 18 10.30 9.43 9.53
C GLU A 18 11.22 8.20 9.38
N ASN A 19 11.47 7.73 8.15
CA ASN A 19 12.27 6.54 7.83
C ASN A 19 11.80 5.26 8.58
N ILE A 20 10.49 5.08 8.63
CA ILE A 20 9.79 3.95 9.28
C ILE A 20 9.47 2.88 8.23
N ALA A 21 9.91 1.65 8.49
CA ALA A 21 9.78 0.48 7.60
C ALA A 21 10.46 0.67 6.23
N ASN A 22 10.33 -0.31 5.34
CA ASN A 22 10.96 -0.33 4.01
C ASN A 22 10.08 -1.03 2.95
N SER A 23 8.84 -1.32 3.31
CA SER A 23 7.89 -2.05 2.49
C SER A 23 6.47 -1.68 2.90
N ILE A 24 5.53 -1.68 1.96
CA ILE A 24 4.10 -1.51 2.20
C ILE A 24 3.33 -2.71 1.65
N LEU A 25 2.39 -3.24 2.45
CA LEU A 25 1.42 -4.22 1.97
C LEU A 25 0.21 -3.45 1.43
N ILE A 26 -0.08 -3.62 0.15
CA ILE A 26 -1.18 -2.98 -0.55
C ILE A 26 -2.37 -3.94 -0.55
N LYS A 27 -3.46 -3.52 0.08
CA LYS A 27 -4.74 -4.23 0.05
C LYS A 27 -5.73 -3.39 -0.73
N PHE A 28 -6.10 -3.83 -1.93
CA PHE A 28 -7.00 -3.07 -2.80
C PHE A 28 -8.33 -2.73 -2.10
N ASN A 29 -8.87 -3.64 -1.27
CA ASN A 29 -10.10 -3.40 -0.53
C ASN A 29 -9.97 -2.39 0.64
N GLN A 30 -8.75 -1.93 0.95
CA GLN A 30 -8.51 -0.85 1.93
C GLN A 30 -8.40 0.53 1.29
N ILE A 31 -8.34 0.61 -0.04
CA ILE A 31 -8.22 1.86 -0.79
C ILE A 31 -9.32 1.91 -1.85
N GLY A 32 -10.03 3.03 -1.97
CA GLY A 32 -11.35 3.06 -2.62
C GLY A 32 -11.36 2.77 -4.13
N SER A 33 -10.21 2.82 -4.80
CA SER A 33 -10.10 2.66 -6.25
C SER A 33 -8.74 2.14 -6.74
N LEU A 34 -8.72 1.65 -7.98
CA LEU A 34 -7.49 1.23 -8.67
C LEU A 34 -6.51 2.39 -8.88
N THR A 35 -7.02 3.57 -9.19
CA THR A 35 -6.18 4.76 -9.37
C THR A 35 -5.43 5.10 -8.09
N GLU A 36 -6.11 5.11 -6.95
CA GLU A 36 -5.49 5.37 -5.66
C GLU A 36 -4.48 4.27 -5.28
N THR A 37 -4.80 3.01 -5.61
CA THR A 37 -3.90 1.87 -5.42
C THR A 37 -2.58 2.09 -6.17
N LEU A 38 -2.65 2.47 -7.45
CA LEU A 38 -1.48 2.75 -8.28
C LEU A 38 -0.69 3.95 -7.76
N GLN A 39 -1.36 4.99 -7.25
CA GLN A 39 -0.69 6.13 -6.63
C GLN A 39 0.11 5.74 -5.39
N ALA A 40 -0.44 4.88 -4.52
CA ALA A 40 0.26 4.39 -3.34
C ALA A 40 1.49 3.54 -3.71
N ILE A 41 1.36 2.67 -4.73
CA ILE A 41 2.48 1.86 -5.25
C ILE A 41 3.59 2.75 -5.82
N ASN A 42 3.23 3.74 -6.63
CA ASN A 42 4.19 4.68 -7.22
C ASN A 42 4.92 5.50 -6.15
N MET A 43 4.20 6.00 -5.15
CA MET A 43 4.78 6.73 -4.02
C MET A 43 5.78 5.87 -3.24
N ALA A 44 5.41 4.63 -2.91
CA ALA A 44 6.30 3.70 -2.21
C ALA A 44 7.57 3.42 -3.04
N THR A 45 7.39 3.13 -4.33
CA THR A 45 8.50 2.82 -5.25
C THR A 45 9.46 4.00 -5.41
N ALA A 46 8.93 5.22 -5.55
CA ALA A 46 9.74 6.43 -5.64
C ALA A 46 10.56 6.71 -4.36
N ALA A 47 10.06 6.28 -3.20
CA ALA A 47 10.76 6.36 -1.92
C ALA A 47 11.71 5.16 -1.64
N GLY A 48 11.86 4.24 -2.60
CA GLY A 48 12.69 3.04 -2.43
C GLY A 48 12.05 1.94 -1.59
N TYR A 49 10.76 2.04 -1.28
CA TYR A 49 10.00 1.00 -0.58
C TYR A 49 9.56 -0.07 -1.58
N THR A 50 9.52 -1.31 -1.10
CA THR A 50 8.87 -2.39 -1.85
C THR A 50 7.35 -2.36 -1.64
N ALA A 51 6.56 -2.53 -2.71
CA ALA A 51 5.12 -2.62 -2.63
C ALA A 51 4.69 -4.08 -2.89
N VAL A 52 4.04 -4.71 -1.92
CA VAL A 52 3.56 -6.09 -2.02
C VAL A 52 2.04 -6.06 -2.09
N ILE A 53 1.47 -6.56 -3.19
CA ILE A 53 0.01 -6.64 -3.36
C ILE A 53 -0.50 -7.89 -2.64
N SER A 54 -1.44 -7.72 -1.72
CA SER A 54 -2.09 -8.81 -1.00
C SER A 54 -3.53 -8.98 -1.45
N HIS A 55 -3.85 -10.17 -1.95
CA HIS A 55 -5.23 -10.64 -2.02
C HIS A 55 -5.64 -11.13 -0.62
N ARG A 56 -6.84 -10.80 -0.16
CA ARG A 56 -7.37 -11.39 1.09
C ARG A 56 -7.70 -12.85 0.80
N SER A 57 -7.53 -13.72 1.79
CA SER A 57 -7.92 -15.14 1.79
C SER A 57 -9.43 -15.40 1.75
N GLY A 58 -10.20 -14.46 1.18
CA GLY A 58 -11.65 -14.51 0.98
C GLY A 58 -11.98 -14.09 -0.45
N GLU A 59 -11.27 -14.67 -1.42
CA GLU A 59 -11.54 -14.50 -2.84
C GLU A 59 -12.89 -15.12 -3.19
N THR A 60 -13.92 -14.29 -3.29
CA THR A 60 -14.96 -14.52 -4.29
C THR A 60 -14.36 -14.15 -5.65
N ALA A 61 -14.49 -15.05 -6.61
CA ALA A 61 -13.85 -15.00 -7.92
C ALA A 61 -14.03 -13.65 -8.62
N ASP A 62 -12.92 -12.93 -8.81
CA ASP A 62 -12.83 -11.83 -9.78
C ASP A 62 -11.64 -12.16 -10.69
N THR A 63 -11.95 -12.40 -11.97
CA THR A 63 -11.03 -12.75 -13.07
C THR A 63 -10.92 -11.60 -14.05
#